data_AF-A0A976KE31-F1
#
_entry.id   AF-A0A976KE31-F1
#
_cell.length_a   1.000
_cell.length_b   1.000
_cell.length_c   1.000
_cell.angle_alpha   90.00
_cell.angle_beta   90.00
_cell.angle_gamma   90.00
#
_symmetry.space_group_name_H-M   'P 1'
#
loop_
_entity.id
_entity.type
_entity.pdbx_description
1 polymer ?
#
loop_
_entity_poly.entity_id
_entity_poly.type
_entity_poly.pdbx_seq_one_letter_code
_entity_poly.pdbx_strand_id
1 'polypeptide(L)'
;MRRFDNFSLLVAAAVVVFLGGCQPAAREEAAPVAKAPEQVEEAEVHWGYEGEEGPEHWADLSPDFAACGQGVEQSPIEYRAARCRSSGG
;
A
#
# COMPACT_ATOMS: atom_id res chain seq x y z
N MET A 1 24.99 -45.34 -13.68
CA MET A 1 23.64 -44.74 -13.75
C MET A 1 23.35 -44.05 -12.41
N ARG A 2 23.86 -42.82 -12.21
CA ARG A 2 23.63 -41.98 -10.99
C ARG A 2 23.36 -40.51 -11.36
N ARG A 3 23.13 -40.23 -12.65
CA ARG A 3 22.83 -38.89 -13.18
C ARG A 3 21.34 -38.61 -13.24
N PHE A 4 20.50 -39.63 -13.07
CA PHE A 4 19.04 -39.51 -13.09
C PHE A 4 18.44 -39.26 -11.70
N ASP A 5 19.07 -39.73 -10.62
CA ASP A 5 18.60 -39.50 -9.24
C ASP A 5 18.75 -38.04 -8.81
N ASN A 6 19.89 -37.41 -9.14
CA ASN A 6 20.13 -35.99 -8.86
C ASN A 6 19.20 -35.09 -9.68
N PHE A 7 18.89 -35.49 -10.92
CA PHE A 7 17.96 -34.77 -11.77
C PHE A 7 16.52 -34.90 -11.25
N SER A 8 16.12 -36.10 -10.80
CA SER A 8 14.81 -36.35 -10.21
C SER A 8 14.61 -35.61 -8.88
N LEU A 9 15.65 -35.50 -8.04
CA LEU A 9 15.60 -34.72 -6.80
C LEU A 9 15.50 -33.21 -7.06
N LEU A 10 16.22 -32.70 -8.06
CA LEU A 10 16.15 -31.28 -8.44
C LEU A 10 14.80 -30.91 -9.06
N VAL A 11 14.22 -31.80 -9.89
CA VAL A 11 12.87 -31.61 -10.44
C VAL A 11 11.81 -31.67 -9.34
N ALA A 12 11.92 -32.60 -8.38
CA ALA A 12 10.99 -32.68 -7.25
C ALA A 12 11.05 -31.43 -6.36
N ALA A 13 12.26 -30.90 -6.06
CA ALA A 13 12.41 -29.67 -5.30
C ALA A 13 11.82 -28.45 -6.02
N ALA A 14 12.00 -28.35 -7.34
CA ALA A 14 11.42 -27.27 -8.14
C ALA A 14 9.88 -27.31 -8.19
N VAL A 15 9.28 -28.51 -8.24
CA VAL A 15 7.82 -28.68 -8.24
C VAL A 15 7.19 -28.24 -6.91
N VAL A 16 7.85 -28.48 -5.77
CA VAL A 16 7.37 -28.02 -4.44
C VAL A 16 7.39 -26.49 -4.31
N VAL A 17 8.38 -25.82 -4.92
CA VAL A 17 8.48 -24.35 -4.90
C VAL A 17 7.45 -23.70 -5.82
N PHE A 18 7.16 -24.29 -6.99
CA PHE A 18 6.26 -23.68 -7.97
C PHE A 18 4.76 -23.92 -7.70
N LEU A 19 4.38 -24.99 -7.00
CA LEU A 19 2.96 -25.29 -6.70
C LEU A 19 2.49 -24.82 -5.31
N GLY A 20 3.39 -24.28 -4.47
CA GLY A 20 3.07 -23.82 -3.10
C GLY A 20 2.91 -22.31 -2.92
N GLY A 21 3.04 -21.50 -3.98
CA GLY A 21 3.09 -20.03 -3.91
C GLY A 21 1.77 -19.30 -3.62
N CYS A 22 0.78 -19.96 -3.01
CA CYS A 22 -0.45 -19.31 -2.56
C CYS A 22 -0.84 -19.90 -1.20
N GLN A 23 -0.26 -19.35 -0.14
CA GLN A 23 -0.73 -19.57 1.23
C GLN A 23 -1.77 -18.49 1.55
N PRO A 24 -3.08 -18.78 1.45
CA PRO A 24 -4.05 -17.95 2.14
C PRO A 24 -3.75 -18.06 3.63
N ALA A 25 -3.60 -16.89 4.26
CA ALA A 25 -3.49 -16.76 5.71
C ALA A 25 -4.49 -17.69 6.40
N ALA A 26 -3.97 -18.71 7.07
CA ALA A 26 -4.76 -19.59 7.91
C ALA A 26 -5.49 -18.72 8.94
N ARG A 27 -6.80 -18.65 8.79
CA ARG A 27 -7.73 -18.29 9.85
C ARG A 27 -7.93 -19.55 10.68
N GLU A 28 -7.48 -19.55 11.94
CA GLU A 28 -8.23 -20.14 13.06
C GLU A 28 -7.68 -19.69 14.44
N GLU A 29 -8.61 -19.34 15.33
CA GLU A 29 -8.58 -19.41 16.81
C GLU A 29 -7.60 -18.54 17.64
N ALA A 30 -8.18 -17.45 18.14
CA ALA A 30 -8.04 -16.83 19.47
C ALA A 30 -7.05 -17.41 20.50
N ALA A 31 -6.05 -16.60 20.90
CA ALA A 31 -5.67 -16.25 22.29
C ALA A 31 -4.32 -15.48 22.31
N PRO A 32 -3.95 -14.76 23.39
CA PRO A 32 -4.73 -13.99 24.36
C PRO A 32 -4.69 -12.48 24.02
N VAL A 33 -5.55 -11.67 24.67
CA VAL A 33 -5.39 -10.21 24.74
C VAL A 33 -4.10 -9.91 25.51
N ALA A 34 -2.97 -9.96 24.80
CA ALA A 34 -1.74 -9.33 25.23
C ALA A 34 -2.04 -7.83 25.35
N LYS A 35 -1.68 -7.25 26.49
CA LYS A 35 -1.88 -5.84 26.81
C LYS A 35 -1.73 -4.97 25.56
N ALA A 36 -2.77 -4.21 25.27
CA ALA A 36 -2.73 -3.17 24.26
C ALA A 36 -1.41 -2.40 24.41
N PRO A 37 -0.67 -2.14 23.31
CA PRO A 37 0.39 -1.16 23.39
C PRO A 37 -0.23 0.11 23.95
N GLU A 38 0.31 0.50 25.09
CA GLU A 38 0.11 1.80 25.71
C GLU A 38 0.19 2.82 24.56
N GLN A 39 -0.90 3.57 24.40
CA GLN A 39 -1.06 4.52 23.32
C GLN A 39 0.13 5.46 23.40
N VAL A 40 1.05 5.35 22.44
CA VAL A 40 1.91 6.47 22.12
C VAL A 40 0.90 7.52 21.69
N GLU A 41 0.74 8.60 22.45
CA GLU A 41 0.17 9.81 21.87
C GLU A 41 1.13 10.22 20.76
N GLU A 42 0.92 9.62 19.58
CA GLU A 42 1.34 10.19 18.33
C GLU A 42 0.57 11.50 18.29
N ALA A 43 1.27 12.59 18.62
CA ALA A 43 0.68 13.91 18.70
C ALA A 43 -0.12 14.12 17.41
N GLU A 44 -1.45 14.19 17.52
CA GLU A 44 -2.30 14.35 16.35
C GLU A 44 -1.85 15.63 15.65
N VAL A 45 -1.38 15.48 14.40
CA VAL A 45 -0.93 16.61 13.59
C VAL A 45 -2.17 17.43 13.24
N HIS A 46 -2.28 18.59 13.88
CA HIS A 46 -3.39 19.51 13.64
C HIS A 46 -3.23 20.17 12.26
N TRP A 47 -4.33 20.28 11.54
CA TRP A 47 -4.41 20.90 10.23
C TRP A 47 -5.64 21.79 10.17
N GLY A 48 -5.60 22.79 9.30
CA GLY A 48 -6.68 23.73 9.11
C GLY A 48 -6.74 24.25 7.68
N TYR A 49 -7.51 25.31 7.49
CA TYR A 49 -7.64 25.99 6.20
C TYR A 49 -7.03 27.40 6.21
N GLU A 50 -6.49 27.82 7.36
CA GLU A 50 -5.99 29.18 7.58
C GLU A 50 -4.66 29.13 8.34
N GLY A 51 -3.84 30.17 8.18
CA GLY A 51 -2.59 30.32 8.91
C GLY A 51 -1.54 29.26 8.57
N GLU A 52 -0.66 28.96 9.53
CA GLU A 52 0.47 28.04 9.36
C GLU A 52 0.06 26.56 9.23
N GLU A 53 -1.23 26.27 9.45
CA GLU A 53 -1.81 24.93 9.34
C GLU A 53 -2.67 24.80 8.07
N GLY A 54 -2.65 25.82 7.20
CA GLY A 54 -3.44 25.89 5.97
C GLY A 54 -2.91 25.04 4.81
N PRO A 55 -3.65 24.97 3.68
CA PRO A 55 -3.35 24.09 2.55
C PRO A 55 -1.98 24.33 1.92
N GLU A 56 -1.49 25.56 1.96
CA GLU A 56 -0.17 25.95 1.50
C GLU A 56 0.97 25.29 2.31
N HIS A 57 0.67 24.83 3.53
CA HIS A 57 1.65 24.29 4.50
C HIS A 57 1.45 22.81 4.83
N TRP A 58 0.38 22.16 4.35
CA TRP A 58 0.07 20.76 4.72
C TRP A 58 1.21 19.78 4.47
N ALA A 59 2.00 19.97 3.40
CA ALA A 59 3.13 19.10 3.09
C ALA A 59 4.25 19.14 4.15
N ASP A 60 4.32 20.22 4.94
CA ASP A 60 5.34 20.44 5.96
C ASP A 60 4.88 20.02 7.36
N LEU A 61 3.57 19.80 7.57
CA LEU A 61 3.00 19.43 8.86
C LEU A 61 3.39 18.01 9.30
N SER A 62 3.49 17.09 8.34
CA SER A 62 3.85 15.69 8.58
C SER A 62 4.49 15.06 7.34
N PRO A 63 5.48 14.16 7.49
CA PRO A 63 6.01 13.37 6.38
C PRO A 63 4.93 12.61 5.60
N ASP A 64 3.85 12.19 6.26
CA ASP A 64 2.74 11.46 5.64
C ASP A 64 1.92 12.33 4.68
N PHE A 65 2.04 13.66 4.77
CA PHE A 65 1.32 14.63 3.93
C PHE A 65 2.15 15.12 2.74
N ALA A 66 3.31 14.50 2.46
CA ALA A 66 4.19 14.88 1.35
C ALA A 66 3.47 14.97 -0.01
N ALA A 67 2.42 14.18 -0.23
CA ALA A 67 1.62 14.21 -1.45
C ALA A 67 0.91 15.57 -1.68
N CYS A 68 0.62 16.33 -0.62
CA CYS A 68 -0.01 17.65 -0.72
C CYS A 68 0.88 18.67 -1.44
N GLY A 69 2.22 18.53 -1.34
CA GLY A 69 3.19 19.44 -1.98
C GLY A 69 3.90 18.83 -3.19
N GLN A 70 4.11 17.52 -3.20
CA GLN A 70 4.90 16.82 -4.23
C GLN A 70 4.05 16.00 -5.21
N GLY A 71 2.78 15.74 -4.87
CA GLY A 71 1.86 14.99 -5.72
C GLY A 71 1.43 15.80 -6.95
N VAL A 72 1.17 15.10 -8.07
CA VAL A 72 0.74 15.71 -9.34
C VAL A 72 -0.71 15.39 -9.72
N GLU A 73 -1.37 14.52 -8.96
CA GLU A 73 -2.77 14.09 -9.17
C GLU A 73 -3.64 14.45 -7.94
N GLN A 74 -3.46 15.66 -7.42
CA GLN A 74 -4.24 16.18 -6.29
C GLN A 74 -5.56 16.80 -6.74
N SER A 75 -6.52 16.83 -5.83
CA SER A 75 -7.82 17.48 -6.00
C SER A 75 -7.96 18.65 -5.02
N PRO A 76 -8.81 19.65 -5.30
CA PRO A 76 -9.68 19.79 -6.47
C PRO A 76 -8.93 20.26 -7.73
N ILE A 77 -9.51 19.97 -8.91
CA ILE A 77 -9.05 20.51 -10.19
C ILE A 77 -10.13 21.40 -10.81
N GLU A 78 -9.72 22.31 -11.68
CA GLU A 78 -10.63 23.04 -12.56
C GLU A 78 -11.30 22.09 -13.56
N TYR A 79 -12.63 21.99 -13.50
CA TYR A 79 -13.39 21.16 -14.44
C TYR A 79 -13.60 21.90 -15.76
N ARG A 80 -12.98 21.40 -16.83
CA ARG A 80 -13.24 21.84 -18.21
C ARG A 80 -14.14 20.84 -18.89
N ALA A 81 -15.34 21.27 -19.30
CA ALA A 81 -16.27 20.49 -20.11
C ALA A 81 -15.74 20.31 -21.56
N ALA A 82 -14.62 19.62 -21.72
CA ALA A 82 -14.17 19.16 -23.02
C ALA A 82 -15.04 17.96 -23.40
N ARG A 83 -15.80 18.09 -24.48
CA ARG A 83 -16.53 16.99 -25.09
C ARG A 83 -15.54 15.84 -25.31
N CYS A 84 -15.74 14.71 -24.65
CA CYS A 84 -15.18 13.44 -25.11
C CYS A 84 -15.75 13.22 -26.51
N ARG A 85 -15.03 13.66 -27.54
CA ARG A 85 -15.44 13.50 -28.93
C ARG A 85 -15.45 12.01 -29.22
N SER A 86 -16.64 11.41 -29.28
CA SER A 86 -16.80 10.13 -29.97
C SER A 86 -16.65 10.39 -31.47
N SER A 87 -15.45 10.17 -31.99
CA SER A 87 -15.26 10.00 -33.44
C SER A 87 -15.95 8.70 -33.84
N GLY A 88 -17.23 8.82 -34.19
CA GLY A 88 -18.01 7.75 -34.81
C GLY A 88 -17.77 7.75 -36.31
N GLY A 89 -17.27 6.60 -36.80
CA GLY A 89 -17.37 6.01 -38.15
C GLY A 89 -17.47 6.92 -39.36
#